data_AF-A0A9D6YSN3-F1
#
_entry.id   AF-A0A9D6YSN3-F1
#
_cell.length_a   1.000
_cell.length_b   1.000
_cell.length_c   1.000
_cell.angle_alpha   90.00
_cell.angle_beta   90.00
_cell.angle_gamma   90.00
#
_symmetry.space_group_name_H-M   'P 1'
#
loop_
_entity.id
_entity.type
_entity.pdbx_description
1 polymer ?
#
loop_
_entity_poly.entity_id
_entity_poly.type
_entity_poly.pdbx_seq_one_letter_code
_entity_poly.pdbx_strand_id
1 'polypeptide(L)' 'MRSVIIGDGPRRVEIGDDLPLTLIAGPCALESRDMALDVAGALAALGERLKVGVVFKASFDKANRT' A
#
# COMPACT_ATOMS: atom_id res chain seq x y z
N MET A 1 -22.55 6.76 -5.07
CA MET A 1 -21.32 6.38 -4.36
C MET A 1 -20.20 6.28 -5.38
N ARG A 2 -19.02 6.82 -5.09
CA ARG A 2 -17.88 6.82 -6.02
C ARG A 2 -16.82 5.89 -5.46
N SER A 3 -16.30 4.99 -6.28
CA SER A 3 -15.14 4.18 -5.94
C SER A 3 -14.03 4.38 -6.98
N VAL A 4 -12.80 4.09 -6.56
CA VAL A 4 -11.61 4.07 -7.40
C VAL A 4 -10.98 2.69 -7.30
N ILE A 5 -10.71 2.08 -8.46
CA ILE A 5 -9.99 0.81 -8.55
C ILE A 5 -8.51 1.10 -8.78
N ILE A 6 -7.65 0.48 -7.99
CA ILE A 6 -6.19 0.58 -8.12
C ILE A 6 -5.63 -0.82 -8.47
N GLY A 7 -4.91 -0.88 -9.59
CA GLY A 7 -4.29 -2.11 -10.11
C GLY A 7 -5.24 -2.99 -10.91
N ASP A 8 -4.77 -4.20 -11.24
CA ASP A 8 -5.48 -5.20 -12.01
C ASP A 8 -5.34 -6.61 -11.38
N GLY A 9 -6.01 -7.59 -11.99
CA GLY A 9 -5.90 -8.99 -11.57
C GLY A 9 -6.49 -9.30 -10.17
N PRO A 10 -6.01 -10.36 -9.51
CA PRO A 10 -6.57 -10.87 -8.27
C PRO A 10 -6.22 -10.04 -7.02
N ARG A 11 -5.24 -9.13 -7.12
CA ARG A 11 -4.78 -8.27 -6.02
C ARG A 11 -5.19 -6.80 -6.17
N ARG A 12 -6.03 -6.47 -7.15
CA ARG A 12 -6.62 -5.12 -7.28
C ARG A 12 -7.35 -4.73 -5.99
N VAL A 13 -7.31 -3.44 -5.66
CA VAL A 13 -8.07 -2.88 -4.53
C VAL A 13 -9.12 -1.90 -5.05
N GLU A 14 -10.27 -1.86 -4.38
CA GLU A 14 -11.33 -0.89 -4.65
C GLU A 14 -11.54 -0.03 -3.40
N ILE A 15 -11.45 1.28 -3.56
CA ILE A 15 -11.52 2.26 -2.47
C ILE A 15 -12.75 3.13 -2.67
N GLY A 16 -13.60 3.24 -1.64
CA GLY A 16 -14.83 4.02 -1.65
C GLY A 16 -15.34 4.23 -0.23
N ASP A 17 -16.22 5.21 -0.03
CA ASP A 17 -16.69 5.65 1.29
C ASP A 17 -17.43 4.55 2.10
N ASP A 18 -18.02 3.59 1.40
CA ASP A 18 -18.81 2.48 1.95
C ASP A 18 -18.12 1.11 1.85
N LEU A 19 -16.90 1.08 1.32
CA LEU A 19 -16.13 -0.15 1.13
C LEU A 19 -15.27 -0.45 2.35
N PRO A 20 -14.83 -1.72 2.51
CA PRO A 20 -13.88 -2.08 3.55
C PRO A 20 -12.60 -1.23 3.50
N LEU A 21 -12.00 -1.00 4.67
CA LEU A 21 -10.75 -0.26 4.80
C LEU A 21 -9.69 -0.78 3.82
N THR A 22 -9.03 0.14 3.13
CA THR A 22 -7.79 -0.12 2.39
C THR A 22 -6.63 0.63 3.04
N LEU A 23 -5.53 -0.07 3.29
CA LEU A 23 -4.32 0.50 3.87
C LEU A 23 -3.36 0.98 2.78
N ILE A 24 -3.01 2.26 2.81
CA ILE A 24 -1.87 2.80 2.05
C ILE A 24 -0.74 3.02 3.05
N ALA A 25 0.23 2.10 3.07
CA ALA A 25 1.20 2.02 4.16
C ALA A 25 2.59 1.60 3.67
N GLY A 26 3.62 1.97 4.43
CA GLY A 26 5.01 1.63 4.19
C GLY A 26 5.97 2.67 4.76
N PRO A 27 7.28 2.56 4.49
CA PRO A 27 8.27 3.46 5.07
C PRO A 27 8.14 4.89 4.55
N CYS A 28 8.72 5.83 5.30
CA CYS A 28 8.69 7.23 4.89
C CYS A 28 9.41 7.45 3.56
N ALA A 29 10.56 6.80 3.35
CA ALA A 29 11.39 6.83 2.14
C ALA A 29 11.87 5.40 1.76
N LEU A 30 12.33 5.23 0.53
CA LEU A 30 13.03 4.01 0.10
C LEU A 30 14.51 4.07 0.52
N GLU A 31 14.84 3.46 1.65
CA GLU A 31 16.21 3.46 2.20
C GLU A 31 17.07 2.34 1.61
N SER A 32 16.50 1.16 1.38
CA SER A 32 17.15 0.05 0.68
C SER A 32 16.12 -0.85 0.01
N ARG A 33 16.57 -1.63 -0.98
CA ARG A 33 15.73 -2.62 -1.68
C ARG A 33 15.22 -3.69 -0.72
N ASP A 34 16.10 -4.20 0.15
CA ASP A 34 15.77 -5.32 1.03
C ASP A 34 14.75 -4.91 2.08
N MET A 35 14.93 -3.75 2.73
CA MET A 35 13.93 -3.19 3.65
C MET A 35 12.58 -2.97 2.94
N ALA A 36 12.59 -2.47 1.70
CA ALA A 36 11.36 -2.25 0.95
C ALA A 36 10.60 -3.56 0.70
N LEU A 37 11.32 -4.63 0.32
CA LEU A 37 10.73 -5.95 0.10
C LEU A 37 10.23 -6.59 1.40
N ASP A 38 10.97 -6.47 2.49
CA ASP A 38 10.57 -6.99 3.80
C ASP A 38 9.27 -6.33 4.28
N VAL A 39 9.21 -5.00 4.22
CA VAL A 39 8.01 -4.25 4.63
C VAL A 39 6.84 -4.53 3.70
N ALA A 40 7.06 -4.55 2.37
CA ALA A 40 6.00 -4.86 1.41
C ALA A 40 5.44 -6.28 1.60
N GLY A 41 6.31 -7.26 1.86
CA GLY A 41 5.93 -8.64 2.13
C GLY A 41 5.10 -8.76 3.42
N ALA A 42 5.53 -8.11 4.50
CA ALA A 42 4.79 -8.09 5.76
C ALA A 42 3.41 -7.43 5.60
N LEU A 43 3.31 -6.33 4.86
CA LEU A 43 2.05 -5.65 4.57
C LEU A 43 1.12 -6.50 3.69
N ALA A 44 1.65 -7.19 2.67
CA ALA A 44 0.87 -8.09 1.84
C ALA A 44 0.28 -9.26 2.65
N ALA A 45 1.09 -9.90 3.49
CA ALA A 45 0.63 -10.96 4.39
C ALA A 45 -0.41 -10.45 5.40
N LEU A 46 -0.25 -9.20 5.88
CA LEU A 46 -1.23 -8.57 6.76
C LEU A 46 -2.58 -8.35 6.04
N GLY A 47 -2.55 -7.87 4.80
CA GLY A 47 -3.75 -7.68 3.97
C GLY A 47 -4.52 -8.98 3.75
N GLU A 48 -3.80 -10.06 3.42
CA GLU A 48 -4.40 -11.40 3.26
C GLU A 48 -5.01 -11.92 4.57
N ARG A 49 -4.31 -11.77 5.70
CA ARG A 49 -4.78 -12.21 7.02
C ARG A 49 -6.00 -11.44 7.52
N LEU A 50 -6.02 -10.12 7.33
CA LEU A 50 -7.09 -9.24 7.82
C LEU A 50 -8.21 -9.03 6.80
N LYS A 51 -8.05 -9.53 5.57
CA LYS A 51 -8.98 -9.35 4.44
C LYS A 51 -9.24 -7.86 4.13
N VAL A 52 -8.17 -7.06 4.13
CA VAL A 52 -8.19 -5.63 3.79
C VAL A 52 -7.33 -5.36 2.57
N GLY A 53 -7.70 -4.35 1.77
CA GLY A 53 -6.88 -3.89 0.66
C GLY A 53 -5.57 -3.30 1.17
N VAL A 54 -4.47 -3.50 0.42
CA VAL A 54 -3.15 -2.95 0.77
C VAL A 54 -2.48 -2.37 -0.47
N VAL A 55 -1.99 -1.14 -0.34
CA VAL A 55 -1.10 -0.47 -1.30
C VAL A 55 0.19 -0.11 -0.58
N PHE A 56 1.31 -0.70 -1.01
CA PHE A 56 2.62 -0.34 -0.49
C PHE A 56 2.97 1.10 -0.91
N LYS A 57 3.40 1.93 0.05
CA LYS A 57 3.81 3.30 -0.18
C LYS A 57 5.21 3.54 0.37
N ALA A 58 6.07 4.13 -0.45
CA ALA A 58 7.33 4.73 -0.04
C ALA A 58 7.66 5.93 -0.92
N SER A 59 8.40 6.90 -0.40
CA SER A 59 8.88 8.03 -1.22
C SER A 59 10.24 7.67 -1.82
N PHE A 60 10.40 7.83 -3.14
CA PHE A 60 11.71 7.71 -3.79
C PHE A 60 12.61 8.91 -3.46
N ASP A 61 12.03 10.10 -3.44
CA ASP A 61 12.74 11.35 -3.14
C ASP A 61 12.04 12.13 -2.01
N LYS A 62 12.81 13.00 -1.34
CA LYS A 62 12.37 13.96 -0.34
C LYS A 62 12.74 15.39 -0.76
N ALA A 63 12.04 15.87 -1.77
CA ALA A 63 12.18 17.23 -2.31
C ALA A 63 11.87 18.38 -1.32
N ASN A 64 11.38 18.06 -0.12
CA ASN A 64 11.04 19.02 0.93
C ASN A 64 12.06 19.05 2.07
N ARG A 65 13.33 18.78 1.76
CA ARG A 65 14.49 18.97 2.64
C ARG A 65 15.36 20.10 2.08
N THR A 66 15.86 20.96 2.96
CA THR A 66 16.84 22.01 2.65
C THR A 66 18.25 21.45 2.59
#